data_AF-A0A5N8HM82-F1
#
_entry.id   AF-A0A5N8HM82-F1
#
_cell.length_a   1.000
_cell.length_b   1.000
_cell.length_c   1.000
_cell.angle_alpha   90.00
_cell.angle_beta   90.00
_cell.angle_gamma   90.00
#
_symmetry.space_group_name_H-M   'P 1'
#
loop_
_entity.id
_entity.type
_entity.pdbx_description
1 polymer ?
#
loop_
_entity_poly.entity_id
_entity_poly.type
_entity_poly.pdbx_seq_one_letter_code
_entity_poly.pdbx_strand_id
1 'polypeptide(L)' 'HLAGETQRQDLRWQINTERQGMVARGVDDADQLRAFVVSEDRMKEAFGLLKTLPV' A
#
# COMPACT_ATOMS: atom_id res chain seq x y z
N HIS A 1 -3.75 -8.77 2.25
CA HIS A 1 -3.97 -7.89 3.42
C HIS A 1 -4.07 -6.43 3.00
N LEU A 2 -4.95 -5.68 3.68
CA LEU A 2 -5.23 -4.26 3.44
C LEU A 2 -4.80 -3.47 4.68
N ALA A 3 -4.15 -2.32 4.52
CA ALA A 3 -3.72 -1.47 5.65
C ALA A 3 -3.81 0.02 5.30
N GLY A 4 -4.06 0.86 6.31
CA GLY A 4 -4.22 2.31 6.18
C GLY A 4 -5.62 2.74 5.70
N GLU A 5 -5.71 3.96 5.18
CA GLU A 5 -6.97 4.65 4.82
C GLU A 5 -7.48 4.26 3.42
N THR A 6 -7.62 2.97 3.18
CA THR A 6 -7.94 2.37 1.87
C THR A 6 -9.25 2.84 1.24
N GLN A 7 -10.15 3.48 2.00
CA GLN A 7 -11.43 4.01 1.54
C GLN A 7 -11.38 5.47 1.08
N ARG A 8 -10.20 6.12 1.17
CA ARG A 8 -10.03 7.49 0.68
C ARG A 8 -10.18 7.55 -0.83
N GLN A 9 -10.92 8.54 -1.29
CA GLN A 9 -11.27 8.71 -2.71
C GLN A 9 -10.20 9.47 -3.50
N ASP A 10 -9.33 10.20 -2.80
CA ASP A 10 -8.19 10.94 -3.35
C ASP A 10 -6.94 10.05 -3.53
N LEU A 11 -7.04 8.75 -3.25
CA LEU A 11 -5.90 7.86 -3.40
C LEU A 11 -5.63 7.52 -4.86
N ARG A 12 -4.42 7.84 -5.30
CA ARG A 12 -3.83 7.33 -6.53
C ARG A 12 -3.14 6.01 -6.23
N TRP A 13 -3.69 4.93 -6.80
CA TRP A 13 -3.19 3.59 -6.59
C TRP A 13 -2.09 3.24 -7.59
N GLN A 14 -0.90 2.93 -7.08
CA GLN A 14 0.19 2.34 -7.82
C GLN A 14 0.24 0.85 -7.55
N ILE A 15 -0.11 0.04 -8.55
CA ILE A 15 -0.17 -1.41 -8.43
C ILE A 15 1.06 -2.00 -9.11
N ASN A 16 1.87 -2.72 -8.34
CA ASN A 16 2.97 -3.54 -8.84
C ASN A 16 2.62 -5.01 -8.66
N THR A 17 2.59 -5.76 -9.77
CA THR A 17 2.32 -7.19 -9.79
C THR A 17 3.58 -7.93 -10.21
N GLU A 18 4.04 -8.85 -9.37
CA GLU A 18 5.21 -9.67 -9.62
C GLU A 18 4.86 -11.16 -9.45
N ARG A 19 5.74 -12.04 -9.92
CA ARG A 19 5.56 -13.50 -9.80
C ARG A 19 5.37 -13.98 -8.34
N GLN A 20 5.87 -13.21 -7.38
CA GLN A 20 5.80 -13.49 -5.95
C GLN A 20 4.63 -12.77 -5.26
N GLY A 21 3.68 -12.23 -6.03
CA GLY A 21 2.48 -11.55 -5.50
C GLY A 21 2.37 -10.09 -5.95
N MET A 22 1.40 -9.41 -5.36
CA MET A 22 1.03 -8.04 -5.72
C MET A 22 1.20 -7.09 -4.54
N VAL A 23 1.60 -5.86 -4.84
CA VAL A 23 1.64 -4.74 -3.91
C VAL A 23 0.97 -3.54 -4.55
N ALA A 24 -0.14 -3.07 -3.99
CA ALA A 24 -0.78 -1.82 -4.35
C ALA A 24 -0.50 -0.77 -3.28
N ARG A 25 -0.01 0.41 -3.68
CA ARG A 25 0.28 1.54 -2.79
C ARG A 25 -0.68 2.67 -3.14
N GLY A 26 -1.47 3.12 -2.16
CA GLY A 26 -2.35 4.27 -2.28
C GLY A 26 -1.65 5.50 -1.72
N VAL A 27 -1.31 6.42 -2.62
CA VAL A 27 -0.74 7.72 -2.27
C VAL A 27 -1.78 8.82 -2.46
N ASP A 28 -1.75 9.85 -1.62
CA ASP A 28 -2.60 11.03 -1.79
C ASP A 28 -2.03 12.02 -2.84
N ASP A 29 -2.67 13.17 -2.97
CA ASP A 29 -2.23 14.25 -3.87
C ASP A 29 -0.88 14.87 -3.47
N ALA A 30 -0.43 14.67 -2.23
CA ALA A 30 0.88 15.08 -1.75
C ALA A 30 1.95 13.99 -1.92
N ASP A 31 1.66 12.93 -2.68
CA ASP A 31 2.50 11.73 -2.86
C ASP A 31 2.84 11.01 -1.55
N GLN A 32 2.03 11.20 -0.49
CA GLN A 32 2.21 10.52 0.78
C GLN A 32 1.46 9.18 0.79
N LEU A 33 2.13 8.11 1.23
CA LEU A 33 1.49 6.80 1.37
C LEU A 33 0.44 6.87 2.48
N ARG A 34 -0.83 6.68 2.12
CA ARG A 34 -1.96 6.62 3.06
C ARG A 34 -2.51 5.21 3.24
N ALA A 35 -2.30 4.35 2.26
CA ALA A 35 -2.83 3.00 2.27
C ALA A 35 -1.96 2.07 1.43
N PHE A 36 -2.03 0.77 1.71
CA PHE A 36 -1.47 -0.23 0.80
C PHE A 36 -2.19 -1.57 0.92
N VAL A 37 -2.05 -2.39 -0.13
CA VAL A 37 -2.57 -3.75 -0.22
C VAL A 37 -1.42 -4.65 -0.64
N VAL A 38 -1.25 -5.78 0.05
CA VAL A 38 -0.26 -6.80 -0.32
C VAL A 38 -0.90 -8.18 -0.42
N SER A 39 -0.38 -9.00 -1.33
CA SER A 39 -0.57 -10.46 -1.27
C SER A 39 0.14 -11.03 -0.05
N GLU A 40 -0.32 -12.19 0.43
CA GLU A 40 0.22 -12.85 1.64
C GLU A 40 1.73 -13.13 1.52
N ASP A 41 2.19 -13.49 0.33
CA ASP A 41 3.60 -13.73 -0.01
C ASP A 41 4.51 -12.49 0.12
N ARG A 42 3.94 -11.28 0.26
CA ARG A 42 4.67 -10.01 0.37
C ARG A 42 4.61 -9.41 1.77
N MET A 43 4.35 -10.21 2.80
CA MET A 43 4.24 -9.73 4.19
C MET A 43 5.49 -8.97 4.68
N LYS A 44 6.70 -9.34 4.23
CA LYS A 44 7.94 -8.60 4.55
C LYS A 44 7.94 -7.15 4.03
N GLU A 45 7.46 -6.95 2.81
CA GLU A 45 7.28 -5.60 2.24
C GLU A 45 6.16 -4.84 2.95
N ALA A 46 5.09 -5.54 3.33
CA ALA A 46 4.00 -4.98 4.12
C ALA A 46 4.50 -4.33 5.41
N PHE A 47 5.42 -4.97 6.14
CA PHE A 47 5.99 -4.40 7.37
C PHE A 47 6.79 -3.11 7.12
N GLY A 48 7.51 -3.02 5.99
CA GLY A 48 8.17 -1.79 5.58
C GLY A 48 7.16 -0.67 5.32
N LEU A 49 6.10 -0.98 4.58
CA LEU A 49 5.04 -0.04 4.23
C LEU A 49 4.23 0.41 5.46
N LEU A 50 3.96 -0.50 6.42
CA LEU A 50 3.31 -0.15 7.69
C LEU A 50 4.05 0.94 8.44
N LYS A 51 5.39 0.90 8.45
CA LYS A 51 6.20 1.92 9.13
C LYS A 51 6.17 3.28 8.44
N THR A 52 5.83 3.31 7.15
CA THR A 52 5.73 4.54 6.36
C THR A 52 4.33 5.14 6.38
N LEU A 53 3.33 4.41 6.88
CA LEU A 53 2.00 4.97 7.06
C LEU A 53 2.05 6.07 8.13
N PRO A 54 1.47 7.24 7.87
CA PRO A 54 1.33 8.27 8.86
C PRO A 54 0.46 7.76 10.03
N VAL A 55 0.85 8.14 11.24
CA VAL A 55 0.16 7.82 12.50
C VAL A 55 -1.08 8.70 12.65
#